data_AF-R6DCJ7-F1
#
_entry.id   AF-R6DCJ7-F1
#
_cell.length_a   1.000
_cell.length_b   1.000
_cell.length_c   1.000
_cell.angle_alpha   90.00
_cell.angle_beta   90.00
_cell.angle_gamma   90.00
#
_symmetry.space_group_name_H-M   'P 1'
#
loop_
_entity.id
_entity.type
_entity.pdbx_description
1 polymer ?
#
loop_
_entity_poly.entity_id
_entity_poly.type
_entity_poly.pdbx_seq_one_letter_code
_entity_poly.pdbx_strand_id
1 'polypeptide(L)'
;MECGEGFDRATLSLLGRQQELLKALKATGKPLIVVYIEGRPLDKTWASENADALLTAYYPGQEGGNAIADVLFGDYNPAGRLPLTVPRSVGQIPIYYNKKAPRNHDYVELSASPLYAFGYGLSYTTFEYSDLRVSSISPHSFEVSFKVRNTGKYDGEEVSQLYLRDEYASVVQPLKQLKYFERFYLKRGEVKEVKFVLSESDFTIIDRNLKTVVEPGTFQVMVGTASNDIRLQAKVVVR
;
A
#
# COMPACT_ATOMS: atom_id res chain seq x y z
N MET A 1 15.13 -23.14 -3.23
CA MET A 1 15.18 -21.69 -2.98
C MET A 1 14.79 -21.01 -4.28
N GLU A 2 13.72 -20.22 -4.30
CA GLU A 2 13.19 -19.59 -5.53
C GLU A 2 13.42 -18.06 -5.58
N CYS A 3 14.19 -17.55 -4.63
CA CYS A 3 14.54 -16.14 -4.47
C CYS A 3 15.94 -16.01 -3.88
N GLY A 4 16.75 -15.07 -4.36
CA GLY A 4 18.12 -14.84 -3.91
C GLY A 4 19.02 -14.32 -5.03
N GLU A 5 20.28 -14.04 -4.70
CA GLU A 5 21.32 -13.64 -5.65
C GLU A 5 21.54 -14.73 -6.72
N GLY A 6 21.46 -14.37 -7.99
CA GLY A 6 21.57 -15.33 -9.10
C GLY A 6 20.32 -16.20 -9.33
N PHE A 7 19.22 -15.95 -8.63
CA PHE A 7 17.95 -16.69 -8.74
C PHE A 7 16.82 -15.77 -9.25
N ASP A 8 17.01 -15.23 -10.45
CA ASP A 8 15.99 -14.47 -11.17
C ASP A 8 14.86 -15.38 -11.67
N ARG A 9 13.65 -14.85 -11.73
CA ARG A 9 12.48 -15.58 -12.22
C ARG A 9 11.83 -14.82 -13.38
N ALA A 10 11.57 -15.55 -14.47
CA ALA A 10 10.83 -15.04 -15.62
C ALA A 10 9.30 -15.07 -15.41
N THR A 11 8.80 -15.88 -14.47
CA THR A 11 7.39 -15.96 -14.08
C THR A 11 7.24 -15.72 -12.57
N LEU A 12 6.07 -15.27 -12.13
CA LEU A 12 5.73 -15.19 -10.71
C LEU A 12 4.82 -16.35 -10.24
N SER A 13 4.51 -17.30 -11.13
CA SER A 13 3.64 -18.43 -10.83
C SER A 13 4.16 -19.28 -9.66
N LEU A 14 3.30 -19.96 -8.94
CA LEU A 14 3.76 -20.95 -7.96
C LEU A 14 4.48 -22.11 -8.67
N LEU A 15 5.65 -22.49 -8.18
CA LEU A 15 6.45 -23.58 -8.77
C LEU A 15 5.97 -24.95 -8.30
N GLY A 16 6.30 -25.99 -9.08
CA GLY A 16 5.97 -27.37 -8.77
C GLY A 16 4.47 -27.61 -8.72
N ARG A 17 4.01 -28.39 -7.73
CA ARG A 17 2.59 -28.78 -7.59
C ARG A 17 1.78 -27.91 -6.63
N GLN A 18 2.31 -26.75 -6.23
CA GLN A 18 1.65 -25.87 -5.27
C GLN A 18 0.26 -25.43 -5.77
N GLN A 19 0.13 -25.09 -7.07
CA GLN A 19 -1.16 -24.71 -7.64
C GLN A 19 -2.16 -25.87 -7.70
N GLU A 20 -1.70 -27.09 -7.98
CA GLU A 20 -2.53 -28.31 -7.96
C GLU A 20 -3.02 -28.59 -6.54
N LEU A 21 -2.15 -28.47 -5.54
CA LEU A 21 -2.48 -28.64 -4.12
C LEU A 21 -3.57 -27.65 -3.69
N LEU A 22 -3.43 -26.37 -4.05
CA LEU A 22 -4.44 -25.36 -3.73
C LEU A 22 -5.82 -25.71 -4.31
N LYS A 23 -5.86 -26.15 -5.58
CA LYS A 23 -7.11 -26.56 -6.24
C LYS A 23 -7.72 -27.81 -5.59
N ALA A 24 -6.90 -28.80 -5.25
CA ALA A 24 -7.35 -30.01 -4.58
C ALA A 24 -7.92 -29.72 -3.18
N LEU A 25 -7.28 -28.83 -2.41
CA LEU A 25 -7.76 -28.40 -1.10
C LEU A 25 -9.08 -27.64 -1.20
N LYS A 26 -9.22 -26.71 -2.17
CA LYS A 26 -10.50 -25.99 -2.37
C LYS A 26 -11.64 -26.92 -2.76
N ALA A 27 -11.37 -27.96 -3.54
CA ALA A 27 -12.37 -28.95 -3.94
C ALA A 27 -12.96 -29.75 -2.76
N THR A 28 -12.32 -29.73 -1.58
CA THR A 28 -12.87 -30.37 -0.37
C THR A 28 -14.06 -29.62 0.23
N GLY A 29 -14.32 -28.38 -0.19
CA GLY A 29 -15.43 -27.56 0.29
C GLY A 29 -15.25 -26.97 1.69
N LYS A 30 -14.11 -27.19 2.34
CA LYS A 30 -13.78 -26.57 3.64
C LYS A 30 -13.26 -25.14 3.44
N PRO A 31 -13.46 -24.23 4.41
CA PRO A 31 -12.81 -22.92 4.40
C PRO A 31 -11.29 -23.06 4.24
N LEU A 32 -10.72 -22.32 3.30
CA LEU A 32 -9.32 -22.38 2.91
C LEU A 32 -8.65 -21.03 3.16
N ILE A 33 -7.68 -21.01 4.06
CA ILE A 33 -6.75 -19.88 4.23
C ILE A 33 -5.43 -20.23 3.55
N VAL A 34 -4.94 -19.36 2.66
CA VAL A 34 -3.65 -19.54 1.99
C VAL A 34 -2.62 -18.60 2.59
N VAL A 35 -1.54 -19.17 3.13
CA VAL A 35 -0.42 -18.42 3.68
C VAL A 35 0.75 -18.45 2.68
N TYR A 36 1.12 -17.28 2.15
CA TYR A 36 2.27 -17.10 1.29
C TYR A 36 3.50 -16.76 2.14
N ILE A 37 4.47 -17.69 2.20
CA ILE A 37 5.80 -17.43 2.75
C ILE A 37 6.76 -17.21 1.59
N GLU A 38 7.11 -15.95 1.32
CA GLU A 38 7.76 -15.58 0.05
C GLU A 38 8.89 -14.55 0.20
N GLY A 39 9.83 -14.54 -0.74
CA GLY A 39 10.91 -13.54 -0.80
C GLY A 39 10.66 -12.41 -1.79
N ARG A 40 9.63 -12.55 -2.63
CA ARG A 40 9.20 -11.62 -3.68
C ARG A 40 7.70 -11.82 -3.93
N PRO A 41 7.02 -10.87 -4.59
CA PRO A 41 5.62 -11.06 -4.96
C PRO A 41 5.45 -12.29 -5.84
N LEU A 42 4.73 -13.29 -5.35
CA LEU A 42 4.25 -14.40 -6.17
C LEU A 42 2.85 -14.12 -6.72
N ASP A 43 2.47 -14.84 -7.78
CA ASP A 43 1.12 -14.84 -8.34
C ASP A 43 0.12 -15.31 -7.28
N LYS A 44 -0.82 -14.41 -6.98
CA LYS A 44 -1.88 -14.60 -5.99
C LYS A 44 -3.27 -14.59 -6.63
N THR A 45 -3.37 -14.53 -7.95
CA THR A 45 -4.65 -14.32 -8.67
C THR A 45 -5.64 -15.43 -8.30
N TRP A 46 -5.24 -16.69 -8.47
CA TRP A 46 -6.11 -17.82 -8.13
C TRP A 46 -6.53 -17.80 -6.65
N ALA A 47 -5.59 -17.58 -5.73
CA ALA A 47 -5.91 -17.59 -4.29
C ALA A 47 -6.79 -16.39 -3.91
N SER A 48 -6.60 -15.22 -4.51
CA SER A 48 -7.42 -14.03 -4.26
C SER A 48 -8.88 -14.21 -4.67
N GLU A 49 -9.15 -15.08 -5.64
CA GLU A 49 -10.49 -15.35 -6.17
C GLU A 49 -11.14 -16.58 -5.52
N ASN A 50 -10.33 -17.53 -5.02
CA ASN A 50 -10.83 -18.85 -4.62
C ASN A 50 -10.60 -19.17 -3.13
N ALA A 51 -9.64 -18.55 -2.46
CA ALA A 51 -9.41 -18.76 -1.02
C ALA A 51 -10.37 -17.89 -0.19
N ASP A 52 -10.66 -18.34 1.03
CA ASP A 52 -11.51 -17.62 1.97
C ASP A 52 -10.73 -16.52 2.71
N ALA A 53 -9.40 -16.67 2.84
CA ALA A 53 -8.48 -15.62 3.25
C ALA A 53 -7.07 -15.84 2.70
N LEU A 54 -6.29 -14.76 2.61
CA LEU A 54 -4.89 -14.78 2.20
C LEU A 54 -4.04 -14.00 3.21
N LEU A 55 -2.97 -14.64 3.68
CA LEU A 55 -1.94 -14.00 4.51
C LEU A 55 -0.60 -14.04 3.76
N THR A 56 0.13 -12.94 3.73
CA THR A 56 1.49 -12.89 3.18
C THR A 56 2.49 -12.62 4.31
N ALA A 57 3.47 -13.50 4.45
CA ALA A 57 4.60 -13.37 5.35
C ALA A 57 5.89 -13.39 4.51
N TYR A 58 6.49 -12.22 4.30
CA TYR A 58 7.80 -12.19 3.62
C TYR A 58 8.84 -12.81 4.54
N TYR A 59 9.67 -13.74 4.02
CA TYR A 59 10.61 -14.59 4.77
C TYR A 59 10.76 -14.22 6.26
N PRO A 60 9.86 -14.75 7.13
CA PRO A 60 9.50 -14.11 8.40
C PRO A 60 10.48 -14.37 9.56
N GLY A 61 11.68 -14.85 9.27
CA GLY A 61 12.69 -15.22 10.27
C GLY A 61 12.32 -16.45 11.09
N GLN A 62 13.11 -16.70 12.14
CA GLN A 62 13.02 -17.92 12.97
C GLN A 62 11.71 -18.03 13.78
N GLU A 63 11.15 -16.89 14.21
CA GLU A 63 9.87 -16.82 14.94
C GLU A 63 8.66 -16.71 14.01
N GLY A 64 8.86 -16.85 12.69
CA GLY A 64 7.81 -16.61 11.71
C GLY A 64 6.59 -17.53 11.86
N GLY A 65 6.80 -18.76 12.32
CA GLY A 65 5.69 -19.69 12.62
C GLY A 65 4.80 -19.20 13.76
N ASN A 66 5.40 -18.68 14.83
CA ASN A 66 4.68 -18.12 15.98
C ASN A 66 3.92 -16.85 15.57
N ALA A 67 4.57 -15.93 14.85
CA ALA A 67 3.92 -14.70 14.37
C ALA A 67 2.74 -14.97 13.43
N ILE A 68 2.84 -15.98 12.55
CA ILE A 68 1.74 -16.41 11.69
C ILE A 68 0.59 -16.99 12.53
N ALA A 69 0.91 -17.83 13.53
CA ALA A 69 -0.09 -18.41 14.41
C ALA A 69 -0.84 -17.32 15.20
N ASP A 70 -0.13 -16.35 15.79
CA ASP A 70 -0.75 -15.25 16.54
C ASP A 70 -1.78 -14.50 15.68
N VAL A 71 -1.49 -14.28 14.40
CA VAL A 71 -2.43 -13.66 13.45
C VAL A 71 -3.60 -14.58 13.14
N LEU A 72 -3.36 -15.85 12.81
CA LEU A 72 -4.42 -16.78 12.41
C LEU A 72 -5.39 -17.11 13.54
N PHE A 73 -4.91 -17.17 14.78
CA PHE A 73 -5.72 -17.44 15.97
C PHE A 73 -6.28 -16.18 16.63
N GLY A 74 -5.83 -14.99 16.19
CA GLY A 74 -6.38 -13.71 16.61
C GLY A 74 -5.76 -13.14 17.90
N ASP A 75 -4.68 -13.74 18.39
CA ASP A 75 -3.85 -13.18 19.47
C ASP A 75 -3.21 -11.85 19.05
N TYR A 76 -2.97 -11.68 17.75
CA TYR A 76 -2.55 -10.43 17.15
C TYR A 76 -3.44 -10.02 15.96
N ASN A 77 -3.95 -8.78 15.99
CA ASN A 77 -4.66 -8.20 14.84
C ASN A 77 -3.65 -7.72 13.78
N PRO A 78 -3.67 -8.26 12.55
CA PRO A 78 -2.65 -7.95 11.54
C PRO A 78 -2.66 -6.46 11.18
N ALA A 79 -1.46 -5.89 11.13
CA ALA A 79 -1.22 -4.46 10.85
C ALA A 79 -0.17 -4.23 9.75
N GLY A 80 0.24 -5.28 9.03
CA GLY A 80 1.17 -5.16 7.91
C GLY A 80 0.55 -4.39 6.75
N ARG A 81 1.40 -3.63 6.02
CA ARG A 81 1.07 -2.99 4.74
C ARG A 81 2.14 -3.34 3.72
N LEU A 82 1.75 -3.56 2.47
CA LEU A 82 2.67 -3.98 1.42
C LEU A 82 3.68 -2.86 1.09
N PRO A 83 4.99 -3.10 1.18
CA PRO A 83 6.02 -2.12 0.80
C PRO A 83 6.26 -2.08 -0.72
N LEU A 84 5.54 -2.88 -1.48
CA LEU A 84 5.65 -3.03 -2.93
C LEU A 84 4.26 -3.27 -3.52
N THR A 85 4.16 -3.28 -4.85
CA THR A 85 2.92 -3.61 -5.56
C THR A 85 2.95 -5.05 -6.06
N VAL A 86 1.85 -5.79 -5.89
CA VAL A 86 1.70 -7.17 -6.37
C VAL A 86 0.99 -7.15 -7.73
N PRO A 87 1.64 -7.60 -8.82
CA PRO A 87 1.01 -7.69 -10.13
C PRO A 87 0.02 -8.86 -10.22
N ARG A 88 -0.93 -8.74 -11.15
CA ARG A 88 -1.77 -9.85 -11.65
C ARG A 88 -1.02 -10.75 -12.62
N SER A 89 -0.06 -10.19 -13.36
CA SER A 89 0.75 -10.91 -14.35
C SER A 89 2.12 -10.27 -14.49
N VAL A 90 3.13 -11.06 -14.86
CA VAL A 90 4.46 -10.54 -15.22
C VAL A 90 4.41 -9.53 -16.37
N GLY A 91 3.41 -9.62 -17.25
CA GLY A 91 3.20 -8.65 -18.33
C GLY A 91 2.87 -7.23 -17.85
N GLN A 92 2.46 -7.06 -16.59
CA GLN A 92 2.22 -5.73 -16.00
C GLN A 92 3.51 -5.04 -15.53
N ILE A 93 4.64 -5.76 -15.45
CA ILE A 93 5.88 -5.22 -14.91
C ILE A 93 6.50 -4.25 -15.92
N PRO A 94 6.96 -3.05 -15.50
CA PRO A 94 7.00 -2.58 -14.12
C PRO A 94 5.66 -2.05 -13.59
N ILE A 95 5.31 -2.36 -12.33
CA ILE A 95 4.03 -1.96 -11.69
C ILE A 95 4.21 -1.20 -10.35
N TYR A 96 5.30 -0.47 -10.16
CA TYR A 96 5.45 0.41 -8.99
C TYR A 96 4.36 1.49 -8.94
N TYR A 97 3.91 1.90 -7.75
CA TYR A 97 2.72 2.75 -7.56
C TYR A 97 2.91 4.20 -8.04
N ASN A 98 4.12 4.75 -7.94
CA ASN A 98 4.43 6.14 -8.27
C ASN A 98 4.73 6.31 -9.77
N LYS A 99 3.83 5.81 -10.61
CA LYS A 99 3.89 6.00 -12.06
C LYS A 99 3.78 7.48 -12.41
N LYS A 100 4.61 7.91 -13.35
CA LYS A 100 4.54 9.21 -14.00
C LYS A 100 3.27 9.31 -14.84
N ALA A 101 2.71 10.51 -14.95
CA ALA A 101 1.58 10.77 -15.83
C ALA A 101 1.96 10.56 -17.32
N PRO A 102 1.01 10.16 -18.20
CA PRO A 102 -0.39 9.81 -17.92
C PRO A 102 -0.55 8.44 -17.23
N ARG A 103 -1.76 8.13 -16.76
CA ARG A 103 -2.08 6.77 -16.25
C ARG A 103 -1.99 5.74 -17.38
N ASN A 104 -1.67 4.51 -17.01
CA ASN A 104 -1.77 3.39 -17.93
C ASN A 104 -3.24 3.14 -18.32
N HIS A 105 -3.44 2.75 -19.57
CA HIS A 105 -4.69 2.15 -20.04
C HIS A 105 -4.68 0.65 -19.75
N ASP A 106 -5.87 0.06 -19.63
CA ASP A 106 -6.01 -1.38 -19.51
C ASP A 106 -5.42 -2.09 -20.74
N TYR A 107 -4.90 -3.30 -20.53
CA TYR A 107 -4.52 -4.20 -21.61
C TYR A 107 -5.77 -4.79 -22.25
N VAL A 108 -5.66 -5.37 -23.44
CA VAL A 108 -6.82 -5.96 -24.16
C VAL A 108 -7.49 -7.06 -23.32
N GLU A 109 -6.68 -7.82 -22.57
CA GLU A 109 -7.09 -9.01 -21.82
C GLU A 109 -7.04 -8.85 -20.29
N LEU A 110 -6.56 -7.71 -19.78
CA LEU A 110 -6.28 -7.53 -18.35
C LEU A 110 -6.33 -6.06 -17.93
N SER A 111 -6.86 -5.77 -16.74
CA SER A 111 -6.75 -4.43 -16.19
C SER A 111 -5.28 -4.03 -15.94
N ALA A 112 -4.95 -2.75 -16.12
CA ALA A 112 -3.68 -2.17 -15.71
C ALA A 112 -3.55 -2.00 -14.20
N SER A 113 -4.64 -2.15 -13.44
CA SER A 113 -4.62 -2.10 -11.98
C SER A 113 -3.91 -3.31 -11.39
N PRO A 114 -3.12 -3.15 -10.32
CA PRO A 114 -2.45 -4.27 -9.66
C PRO A 114 -3.45 -5.20 -8.99
N LEU A 115 -2.97 -6.37 -8.57
CA LEU A 115 -3.75 -7.26 -7.73
C LEU A 115 -3.87 -6.68 -6.32
N TYR A 116 -2.72 -6.28 -5.74
CA TYR A 116 -2.65 -5.54 -4.49
C TYR A 116 -1.69 -4.37 -4.65
N ALA A 117 -2.15 -3.16 -4.34
CA ALA A 117 -1.36 -1.95 -4.52
C ALA A 117 -0.32 -1.77 -3.40
N PHE A 118 0.68 -0.91 -3.64
CA PHE A 118 1.56 -0.43 -2.57
C PHE A 118 0.74 0.14 -1.41
N GLY A 119 1.16 -0.16 -0.19
CA GLY A 119 0.49 0.23 1.04
C GLY A 119 -0.72 -0.61 1.40
N TYR A 120 -1.17 -1.56 0.55
CA TYR A 120 -2.33 -2.38 0.86
C TYR A 120 -2.07 -3.33 2.03
N GLY A 121 -3.06 -3.48 2.91
CA GLY A 121 -3.09 -4.47 3.97
C GLY A 121 -4.36 -4.30 4.78
N LEU A 122 -4.87 -5.41 5.32
CA LEU A 122 -6.11 -5.44 6.09
C LEU A 122 -5.84 -5.50 7.59
N SER A 123 -6.91 -5.36 8.36
CA SER A 123 -6.99 -5.57 9.79
C SER A 123 -8.26 -6.35 10.10
N TYR A 124 -8.34 -7.00 11.27
CA TYR A 124 -9.58 -7.57 11.79
C TYR A 124 -10.55 -6.51 12.33
N THR A 125 -10.12 -5.24 12.37
CA THR A 125 -10.99 -4.09 12.66
C THR A 125 -11.06 -3.14 11.47
N THR A 126 -11.94 -2.14 11.55
CA THR A 126 -12.13 -1.12 10.53
C THR A 126 -11.76 0.26 11.06
N PHE A 127 -11.21 1.09 10.19
CA PHE A 127 -10.81 2.45 10.51
C PHE A 127 -11.53 3.47 9.61
N GLU A 128 -12.03 4.53 10.22
CA GLU A 128 -12.66 5.66 9.55
C GLU A 128 -11.77 6.89 9.65
N TYR A 129 -11.63 7.59 8.52
CA TYR A 129 -10.83 8.80 8.38
C TYR A 129 -11.76 10.00 8.22
N SER A 130 -11.54 11.08 8.97
CA SER A 130 -12.36 12.28 8.90
C SER A 130 -11.59 13.55 9.25
N ASP A 131 -12.26 14.70 9.13
CA ASP A 131 -11.77 16.01 9.56
C ASP A 131 -10.39 16.41 8.99
N LEU A 132 -10.13 16.16 7.70
CA LEU A 132 -8.89 16.63 7.05
C LEU A 132 -8.80 18.15 7.09
N ARG A 133 -7.71 18.66 7.64
CA ARG A 133 -7.36 20.07 7.69
C ARG A 133 -5.93 20.24 7.18
N VAL A 134 -5.73 21.30 6.43
CA VAL A 134 -4.40 21.71 5.98
C VAL A 134 -4.21 23.19 6.27
N SER A 135 -3.21 23.52 7.06
CA SER A 135 -2.86 24.89 7.45
C SER A 135 -1.46 25.23 6.98
N SER A 136 -1.26 26.45 6.46
CA SER A 136 0.07 26.94 6.11
C SER A 136 0.79 27.37 7.38
N ILE A 137 2.00 26.84 7.58
CA ILE A 137 2.95 27.30 8.61
C ILE A 137 3.83 28.39 8.01
N SER A 138 4.29 28.18 6.77
CA SER A 138 5.11 29.10 5.99
C SER A 138 4.82 28.90 4.49
N PRO A 139 5.41 29.71 3.57
CA PRO A 139 5.14 29.58 2.13
C PRO A 139 5.34 28.18 1.56
N HIS A 140 6.29 27.41 2.10
CA HIS A 140 6.65 26.05 1.66
C HIS A 140 6.47 25.00 2.76
N SER A 141 5.71 25.30 3.80
CA SER A 141 5.42 24.35 4.88
C SER A 141 3.97 24.36 5.30
N PHE A 142 3.40 23.16 5.43
CA PHE A 142 2.00 22.96 5.73
C PHE A 142 1.83 21.87 6.79
N GLU A 143 1.02 22.13 7.80
CA GLU A 143 0.53 21.09 8.70
C GLU A 143 -0.71 20.43 8.07
N VAL A 144 -0.69 19.11 7.99
CA VAL A 144 -1.81 18.27 7.56
C VAL A 144 -2.28 17.48 8.77
N SER A 145 -3.51 17.71 9.22
CA SER A 145 -4.11 16.99 10.33
C SER A 145 -5.43 16.33 9.94
N PHE A 146 -5.71 15.18 10.54
CA PHE A 146 -6.95 14.43 10.33
C PHE A 146 -7.21 13.51 11.51
N LYS A 147 -8.43 12.99 11.61
CA LYS A 147 -8.80 12.02 12.65
C LYS A 147 -8.93 10.62 12.08
N VAL A 148 -8.50 9.64 12.85
CA VAL A 148 -8.70 8.22 12.58
C VAL A 148 -9.42 7.59 13.75
N ARG A 149 -10.55 6.95 13.49
CA ARG A 149 -11.38 6.24 14.48
C ARG A 149 -11.35 4.74 14.20
N ASN A 150 -11.14 3.93 15.24
CA ASN A 150 -11.39 2.49 15.16
C ASN A 150 -12.90 2.24 15.30
N THR A 151 -13.55 1.84 14.21
CA THR A 151 -15.01 1.63 14.14
C THR A 151 -15.42 0.17 14.21
N GLY A 152 -14.46 -0.76 14.22
CA GLY A 152 -14.75 -2.19 14.24
C GLY A 152 -14.95 -2.74 15.65
N LYS A 153 -14.82 -4.07 15.77
CA LYS A 153 -15.12 -4.79 17.02
C LYS A 153 -13.90 -5.12 17.87
N TYR A 154 -12.71 -4.93 17.31
CA TYR A 154 -11.44 -5.29 17.93
C TYR A 154 -10.55 -4.07 18.04
N ASP A 155 -9.66 -4.09 19.03
CA ASP A 155 -8.51 -3.20 19.02
C ASP A 155 -7.62 -3.53 17.81
N GLY A 156 -6.86 -2.55 17.33
CA GLY A 156 -5.99 -2.77 16.18
C GLY A 156 -5.07 -1.60 15.91
N GLU A 157 -4.12 -1.85 15.03
CA GLU A 157 -3.20 -0.82 14.56
C GLU A 157 -3.52 -0.44 13.12
N GLU A 158 -3.35 0.84 12.82
CA GLU A 158 -3.50 1.40 11.47
C GLU A 158 -2.19 2.07 11.06
N VAL A 159 -1.92 2.08 9.75
CA VAL A 159 -0.81 2.78 9.12
C VAL A 159 -1.38 3.81 8.16
N SER A 160 -1.54 5.03 8.65
CA SER A 160 -2.01 6.16 7.84
C SER A 160 -0.91 6.61 6.89
N GLN A 161 -1.23 6.82 5.62
CA GLN A 161 -0.29 7.16 4.57
C GLN A 161 -0.68 8.49 3.92
N LEU A 162 0.27 9.43 3.86
CA LEU A 162 0.12 10.72 3.17
C LEU A 162 0.90 10.70 1.87
N TYR A 163 0.20 11.00 0.79
CA TYR A 163 0.72 11.13 -0.55
C TYR A 163 0.56 12.55 -1.09
N LEU A 164 1.53 12.98 -1.89
CA LEU A 164 1.44 14.21 -2.67
C LEU A 164 1.35 13.90 -4.17
N ARG A 165 0.65 14.79 -4.88
CA ARG A 165 0.71 14.91 -6.34
C ARG A 165 0.90 16.37 -6.69
N ASP A 166 1.93 16.65 -7.47
CA ASP A 166 2.07 17.91 -8.18
C ASP A 166 1.12 17.93 -9.38
N GLU A 167 0.18 18.88 -9.44
CA GLU A 167 -0.78 18.96 -10.54
C GLU A 167 -0.14 19.44 -11.85
N TYR A 168 0.83 20.35 -11.75
CA TYR A 168 1.46 21.02 -12.88
C TYR A 168 2.92 21.31 -12.59
N ALA A 169 3.82 20.62 -13.29
CA ALA A 169 5.26 20.75 -13.15
C ALA A 169 5.93 20.91 -14.52
N SER A 170 7.12 21.51 -14.54
CA SER A 170 7.94 21.68 -15.76
C SER A 170 8.45 20.36 -16.35
N VAL A 171 8.49 19.30 -15.54
CA VAL A 171 8.87 17.94 -15.90
C VAL A 171 7.84 16.94 -15.39
N VAL A 172 7.68 15.82 -16.10
CA VAL A 172 6.65 14.82 -15.78
C VAL A 172 6.87 14.24 -14.37
N GLN A 173 5.88 14.47 -13.50
CA GLN A 173 5.88 13.97 -12.12
C GLN A 173 5.05 12.69 -11.95
N PRO A 174 5.34 11.91 -10.89
CA PRO A 174 4.46 10.86 -10.42
C PRO A 174 3.04 11.37 -10.11
N LEU A 175 2.04 10.56 -10.44
CA LEU A 175 0.64 10.85 -10.10
C LEU A 175 0.36 10.78 -8.60
N LYS A 176 1.26 10.16 -7.85
CA LYS A 176 1.18 9.98 -6.41
C LYS A 176 2.56 9.60 -5.88
N GLN A 177 3.02 10.28 -4.84
CA GLN A 177 4.29 10.01 -4.17
C GLN A 177 4.06 9.99 -2.65
N LEU A 178 4.40 8.89 -1.98
CA LEU A 178 4.33 8.82 -0.51
C LEU A 178 5.34 9.82 0.07
N LYS A 179 4.90 10.59 1.07
CA LYS A 179 5.75 11.52 1.82
C LYS A 179 5.88 11.11 3.28
N TYR A 180 4.75 10.79 3.91
CA TYR A 180 4.72 10.41 5.31
C TYR A 180 3.83 9.20 5.54
N PHE A 181 4.14 8.46 6.59
CA PHE A 181 3.23 7.48 7.16
C PHE A 181 3.39 7.44 8.68
N GLU A 182 2.35 7.03 9.39
CA GLU A 182 2.40 6.81 10.83
C GLU A 182 1.64 5.54 11.18
N ARG A 183 2.28 4.67 11.96
CA ARG A 183 1.67 3.49 12.56
C ARG A 183 1.28 3.79 14.01
N PHE A 184 0.06 3.45 14.39
CA PHE A 184 -0.42 3.67 15.75
C PHE A 184 -1.50 2.67 16.14
N TYR A 185 -1.62 2.43 17.44
CA TYR A 185 -2.63 1.57 18.05
C TYR A 185 -3.88 2.37 18.42
N LEU A 186 -5.05 1.78 18.21
CA LEU A 186 -6.33 2.30 18.67
C LEU A 186 -7.16 1.19 19.31
N LYS A 187 -7.65 1.46 20.52
CA LYS A 187 -8.71 0.65 21.12
C LYS A 187 -9.99 0.77 20.32
N ARG A 188 -10.87 -0.21 20.44
CA ARG A 188 -12.21 -0.17 19.87
C ARG A 188 -12.93 1.14 20.23
N GLY A 189 -13.38 1.88 19.21
CA GLY A 189 -14.11 3.14 19.37
C GLY A 189 -13.22 4.37 19.61
N GLU A 190 -11.92 4.18 19.85
CA GLU A 190 -10.96 5.25 20.08
C GLU A 190 -10.74 6.08 18.80
N VAL A 191 -10.46 7.37 19.01
CA VAL A 191 -10.12 8.33 17.95
C VAL A 191 -8.76 8.92 18.25
N LYS A 192 -7.88 8.95 17.25
CA LYS A 192 -6.61 9.68 17.29
C LYS A 192 -6.60 10.80 16.26
N GLU A 193 -6.09 11.96 16.64
CA GLU A 193 -5.68 13.00 15.70
C GLU A 193 -4.25 12.71 15.23
N VAL A 194 -4.07 12.59 13.92
CA VAL A 194 -2.79 12.37 13.25
C VAL A 194 -2.34 13.68 12.62
N LYS A 195 -1.05 13.98 12.71
CA LYS A 195 -0.47 15.23 12.18
C LYS A 195 0.81 14.93 11.40
N PHE A 196 0.88 15.48 10.20
CA PHE A 196 2.09 15.50 9.39
C PHE A 196 2.47 16.93 9.07
N VAL A 197 3.77 17.21 8.99
CA VAL A 197 4.28 18.51 8.57
C VAL A 197 4.98 18.33 7.24
N LEU A 198 4.39 18.87 6.18
CA LEU A 198 5.02 18.99 4.87
C LEU A 198 6.04 20.14 4.94
N SER A 199 7.22 19.87 4.41
CA SER A 199 8.36 20.78 4.33
C SER A 199 8.69 21.12 2.87
N GLU A 200 9.57 22.10 2.65
CA GLU A 200 10.04 22.49 1.31
C GLU A 200 10.55 21.29 0.49
N SER A 201 11.26 20.36 1.17
CA SER A 201 11.79 19.14 0.55
C SER A 201 10.70 18.23 -0.03
N ASP A 202 9.48 18.28 0.49
CA ASP A 202 8.36 17.47 0.02
C ASP A 202 7.79 17.97 -1.31
N PHE A 203 7.98 19.26 -1.63
CA PHE A 203 7.52 19.90 -2.86
C PHE A 203 8.59 19.99 -3.94
N THR A 204 9.79 19.48 -3.63
CA THR A 204 10.96 19.63 -4.49
C THR A 204 10.95 18.61 -5.63
N ILE A 205 11.37 19.06 -6.82
CA ILE A 205 11.60 18.23 -8.00
C ILE A 205 13.01 18.44 -8.56
N ILE A 206 13.44 17.56 -9.46
CA ILE A 206 14.63 17.74 -10.29
C ILE A 206 14.18 18.27 -11.65
N ASP A 207 14.57 19.50 -11.98
CA ASP A 207 14.20 20.16 -13.23
C ASP A 207 14.98 19.62 -14.45
N ARG A 208 14.73 20.19 -15.63
CA ARG A 208 15.41 19.83 -16.89
C ARG A 208 16.91 20.14 -16.88
N ASN A 209 17.37 21.00 -15.97
CA ASN A 209 18.77 21.38 -15.81
C ASN A 209 19.45 20.57 -14.69
N LEU A 210 18.79 19.52 -14.18
CA LEU A 210 19.25 18.69 -13.06
C LEU A 210 19.42 19.47 -11.75
N LYS A 211 18.63 20.53 -11.57
CA LYS A 211 18.59 21.33 -10.34
C LYS A 211 17.40 20.92 -9.49
N THR A 212 17.67 20.84 -8.20
CA THR A 212 16.68 20.67 -7.14
C THR A 212 15.94 21.98 -6.95
N VAL A 213 14.65 22.02 -7.27
CA VAL A 213 13.82 23.24 -7.23
C VAL A 213 12.45 22.96 -6.63
N VAL A 214 11.85 23.98 -6.01
CA VAL A 214 10.42 24.00 -5.68
C VAL A 214 9.73 24.91 -6.68
N GLU A 215 8.78 24.35 -7.42
CA GLU A 215 7.99 25.10 -8.39
C GLU A 215 6.71 25.61 -7.72
N PRO A 216 6.35 26.90 -7.89
CA PRO A 216 5.05 27.39 -7.47
C PRO A 216 3.94 26.62 -8.19
N GLY A 217 2.94 26.15 -7.46
CA GLY A 217 1.98 25.21 -8.03
C GLY A 217 0.92 24.75 -7.05
N THR A 218 -0.05 24.02 -7.59
CA THR A 218 -1.09 23.36 -6.79
C THR A 218 -0.70 21.91 -6.55
N PHE A 219 -0.68 21.51 -5.29
CA PHE A 219 -0.41 20.14 -4.88
C PHE A 219 -1.67 19.51 -4.29
N GLN A 220 -1.98 18.28 -4.70
CA GLN A 220 -3.00 17.47 -4.05
C GLN A 220 -2.37 16.74 -2.86
N VAL A 221 -2.95 16.95 -1.69
CA VAL A 221 -2.66 16.19 -0.46
C VAL A 221 -3.68 15.07 -0.38
N MET A 222 -3.22 13.83 -0.29
CA MET A 222 -4.06 12.63 -0.26
C MET A 222 -3.71 11.78 0.94
N VAL A 223 -4.68 11.48 1.80
CA VAL A 223 -4.51 10.61 2.97
C VAL A 223 -5.33 9.34 2.78
N GLY A 224 -4.72 8.19 3.06
CA GLY A 224 -5.38 6.91 2.90
C GLY A 224 -4.67 5.76 3.61
N THR A 225 -5.20 4.56 3.37
CA THR A 225 -4.69 3.28 3.93
C THR A 225 -3.82 2.54 2.91
N ALA A 226 -3.88 2.89 1.64
CA ALA A 226 -3.05 2.35 0.56
C ALA A 226 -2.95 3.34 -0.61
N SER A 227 -2.01 3.11 -1.52
CA SER A 227 -1.84 3.96 -2.71
C SER A 227 -3.04 3.97 -3.66
N ASN A 228 -3.93 2.98 -3.59
CA ASN A 228 -5.19 2.94 -4.33
C ASN A 228 -6.44 3.19 -3.45
N ASP A 229 -6.26 3.41 -2.15
CA ASP A 229 -7.35 3.58 -1.19
C ASP A 229 -7.18 4.90 -0.42
N ILE A 230 -7.53 5.99 -1.10
CA ILE A 230 -7.47 7.35 -0.57
C ILE A 230 -8.81 7.72 0.05
N ARG A 231 -8.79 8.10 1.32
CA ARG A 231 -9.98 8.39 2.12
C ARG A 231 -10.26 9.88 2.22
N LEU A 232 -9.22 10.71 2.27
CA LEU A 232 -9.34 12.16 2.40
C LEU A 232 -8.42 12.85 1.39
N GLN A 233 -8.87 13.98 0.84
CA GLN A 233 -8.09 14.77 -0.10
C GLN A 233 -8.28 16.27 0.14
N ALA A 234 -7.21 17.03 -0.04
CA ALA A 234 -7.23 18.49 -0.03
C ALA A 234 -6.25 19.02 -1.10
N LYS A 235 -6.29 20.33 -1.34
CA LYS A 235 -5.32 21.02 -2.20
C LYS A 235 -4.59 22.08 -1.40
N VAL A 236 -3.31 22.25 -1.70
CA VAL A 236 -2.49 23.37 -1.21
C VAL A 236 -1.84 24.09 -2.38
N VAL A 237 -1.57 25.36 -2.20
CA VAL A 237 -0.87 26.19 -3.19
C VAL A 237 0.47 26.60 -2.61
N VAL A 238 1.54 26.13 -3.24
CA VAL A 238 2.92 26.53 -2.98
C VAL A 238 3.18 27.79 -3.82
N ARG A 239 3.66 28.86 -3.18
CA ARG A 239 3.91 30.17 -3.81
C ARG A 239 5.39 30.44 -4.00
#